data_AF-A0A7D9EJY2-F1
#
_entry.id   AF-A0A7D9EJY2-F1
#
_cell.length_a   1.000
_cell.length_b   1.000
_cell.length_c   1.000
_cell.angle_alpha   90.00
_cell.angle_beta   90.00
_cell.angle_gamma   90.00
#
_symmetry.space_group_name_H-M   'P 1'
#
loop_
_entity.id
_entity.type
_entity.pdbx_description
1 polymer ?
#
loop_
_entity_poly.entity_id
_entity_poly.type
_entity_poly.pdbx_seq_one_letter_code
_entity_poly.pdbx_strand_id
1 'polypeptide(L)'
;MELQKEIEHVQRRALRIIIPYMSYEDALCHLQLESLRDRRELLTKSFYRSVLKQDNKLNDLIPTVVNHTYSLRNPRNIPMFESQT
;
A
#
# COMPACT_ATOMS: atom_id res chain seq x y z
N MET A 1 -7.71 -10.04 1.83
CA MET A 1 -9.09 -9.49 1.82
C MET A 1 -9.81 -9.52 3.16
N GLU A 2 -10.00 -10.66 3.84
CA GLU A 2 -10.86 -10.72 5.04
C GLU A 2 -10.32 -9.88 6.22
N LEU A 3 -9.04 -10.05 6.56
CA LEU A 3 -8.42 -9.28 7.65
C LEU A 3 -8.43 -7.76 7.44
N GLN A 4 -8.32 -7.29 6.19
CA GLN A 4 -8.39 -5.85 5.90
C GLN A 4 -9.78 -5.28 6.17
N LYS A 5 -10.81 -6.02 5.75
CA LYS A 5 -12.19 -5.62 5.97
C LYS A 5 -12.50 -5.59 7.47
N GLU A 6 -11.97 -6.55 8.22
CA GLU A 6 -12.10 -6.56 9.69
C GLU A 6 -11.43 -5.35 10.34
N ILE A 7 -10.19 -5.01 9.96
CA ILE A 7 -9.50 -3.84 10.52
C ILE A 7 -10.20 -2.53 10.13
N GLU A 8 -10.62 -2.40 8.88
CA GLU A 8 -11.40 -1.25 8.40
C GLU A 8 -12.75 -1.16 9.12
N HIS A 9 -13.37 -2.30 9.47
CA HIS A 9 -14.59 -2.34 10.26
C HIS A 9 -14.38 -1.79 11.67
N VAL A 10 -13.25 -2.10 12.31
CA VAL A 10 -12.87 -1.51 13.61
C VAL A 10 -12.76 0.01 13.51
N GLN A 11 -12.07 0.53 12.48
CA GLN A 11 -11.94 1.98 12.27
C GLN A 11 -13.32 2.63 12.04
N ARG A 12 -14.17 2.03 11.19
CA ARG A 12 -15.54 2.50 10.95
C ARG A 12 -16.37 2.54 12.22
N ARG A 13 -16.28 1.50 13.05
CA ARG A 13 -17.05 1.40 14.28
C ARG A 13 -16.57 2.40 15.33
N ALA A 14 -15.26 2.61 15.46
CA ALA A 14 -14.70 3.64 16.32
C ALA A 14 -15.20 5.04 15.91
N LEU A 15 -15.16 5.36 14.61
CA LEU A 15 -15.65 6.64 14.10
C LEU A 15 -17.16 6.81 14.31
N ARG A 16 -17.95 5.75 14.17
CA ARG A 16 -19.40 5.77 14.45
C ARG A 16 -19.70 6.09 15.93
N ILE A 17 -18.83 5.66 16.85
CA ILE A 17 -18.98 5.92 18.29
C ILE A 17 -18.58 7.37 18.62
N ILE A 18 -17.47 7.86 18.04
CA ILE A 18 -16.95 9.20 18.31
C ILE A 18 -17.81 10.28 17.64
N ILE A 19 -18.21 10.06 16.37
CA ILE A 19 -18.98 11.01 15.55
C ILE A 19 -20.15 10.28 14.88
N PRO A 20 -21.27 10.07 15.59
CA PRO A 20 -22.39 9.26 15.09
C PRO A 20 -23.18 9.89 13.93
N TYR A 21 -23.10 11.22 13.79
CA TYR A 21 -23.90 12.00 12.83
C TYR A 21 -23.20 12.24 11.49
N MET A 22 -21.93 11.86 11.34
CA MET A 22 -21.19 12.00 10.09
C MET A 22 -21.09 10.69 9.32
N SER A 23 -20.92 10.78 8.00
CA SER A 23 -20.52 9.63 7.19
C SER A 23 -19.07 9.24 7.52
N TYR A 24 -18.67 8.03 7.15
CA TYR A 24 -17.30 7.57 7.38
C TYR A 24 -16.26 8.48 6.70
N GLU A 25 -16.51 8.87 5.45
CA GLU A 25 -15.60 9.72 4.67
C GLU A 25 -15.52 11.13 5.28
N ASP A 26 -16.65 11.69 5.69
CA ASP A 26 -16.67 13.00 6.35
C ASP A 26 -15.96 12.96 7.71
N ALA A 27 -16.15 11.89 8.48
CA ALA A 27 -15.49 11.71 9.77
C ALA A 27 -13.96 11.54 9.62
N LEU A 28 -13.51 10.87 8.55
CA LEU A 28 -12.08 10.80 8.21
C LEU A 28 -11.51 12.18 7.89
N CYS A 29 -12.17 12.94 7.02
CA CYS A 29 -11.75 14.29 6.67
C CYS A 29 -11.76 15.22 7.89
N HIS A 30 -12.80 15.17 8.72
CA HIS A 30 -12.95 15.99 9.91
C HIS A 30 -11.86 15.71 10.96
N LEU A 31 -11.46 14.44 11.11
CA LEU A 31 -10.41 14.03 12.04
C LEU A 31 -9.01 14.01 11.41
N GLN A 32 -8.88 14.43 10.15
CA GLN A 32 -7.63 14.39 9.39
C GLN A 32 -6.98 12.99 9.37
N LEU A 33 -7.83 11.96 9.30
CA LEU A 33 -7.42 10.57 9.25
C LEU A 33 -7.45 10.06 7.80
N GLU A 34 -6.41 9.33 7.41
CA GLU A 34 -6.41 8.58 6.15
C GLU A 34 -7.27 7.32 6.27
N SER A 35 -7.81 6.86 5.13
CA SER A 35 -8.41 5.53 5.09
C SER A 35 -7.34 4.46 5.32
N LEU A 36 -7.73 3.28 5.82
CA LEU A 36 -6.77 2.17 6.01
C LEU A 36 -6.11 1.79 4.69
N ARG A 37 -6.85 1.88 3.58
CA ARG A 37 -6.36 1.58 2.24
C ARG A 37 -5.23 2.54 1.85
N ASP A 38 -5.47 3.84 1.97
CA ASP A 38 -4.51 4.87 1.58
C ASP A 38 -3.24 4.77 2.43
N ARG A 39 -3.42 4.59 3.75
CA ARG A 39 -2.30 4.40 4.68
C ARG A 39 -1.45 3.17 4.33
N ARG A 40 -2.08 2.06 3.96
CA ARG A 40 -1.37 0.84 3.54
C ARG A 40 -0.64 1.03 2.23
N GLU A 41 -1.25 1.71 1.27
CA GLU A 41 -0.62 1.99 -0.01
C GLU A 41 0.64 2.84 0.17
N LEU A 42 0.55 3.88 1.01
CA LEU A 42 1.67 4.73 1.36
C LEU A 42 2.79 3.94 2.06
N LEU A 43 2.46 3.07 3.01
CA LEU A 43 3.43 2.22 3.70
C LEU A 43 4.09 1.23 2.74
N THR A 44 3.33 0.62 1.84
CA THR A 44 3.84 -0.34 0.85
C THR A 44 4.79 0.34 -0.12
N LYS A 45 4.42 1.53 -0.64
CA LYS A 45 5.28 2.36 -1.48
C LYS A 45 6.56 2.75 -0.76
N SER A 46 6.46 3.17 0.51
CA SER A 46 7.61 3.55 1.33
C SER A 46 8.55 2.37 1.57
N PHE A 47 8.00 1.20 1.92
CA PHE A 47 8.76 -0.03 2.10
C PHE A 47 9.44 -0.47 0.81
N TYR A 48 8.74 -0.46 -0.33
CA TYR A 48 9.35 -0.84 -1.59
C TYR A 48 10.52 0.09 -1.96
N ARG A 49 10.35 1.41 -1.79
CA ARG A 49 11.43 2.38 -1.98
C ARG A 49 12.60 2.17 -1.04
N SER A 50 12.36 1.72 0.19
CA SER A 50 13.44 1.40 1.11
C SER A 50 14.18 0.15 0.63
N VAL A 51 13.48 -0.94 0.30
CA VAL A 51 14.09 -2.19 -0.17
C VAL A 51 14.93 -2.00 -1.43
N LEU A 52 14.51 -1.13 -2.36
CA LEU A 52 15.29 -0.82 -3.57
C LEU A 52 16.64 -0.14 -3.29
N LYS A 53 16.89 0.39 -2.08
CA LYS A 53 18.21 0.89 -1.70
C LYS A 53 19.18 -0.28 -1.53
N GLN A 54 20.40 -0.12 -2.05
CA GLN A 54 21.40 -1.19 -2.15
C GLN A 54 21.82 -1.81 -0.80
N ASP A 55 21.63 -1.09 0.32
CA ASP A 55 22.00 -1.57 1.66
C ASP A 55 20.96 -2.50 2.33
N ASN A 56 19.84 -2.78 1.68
CA ASN A 56 18.82 -3.65 2.26
C ASN A 56 19.03 -5.12 1.90
N LYS A 57 19.02 -5.99 2.92
CA LYS A 57 19.12 -7.46 2.77
C LYS A 57 18.03 -8.07 1.86
N LEU A 58 16.94 -7.35 1.67
CA LEU A 58 15.82 -7.75 0.82
C LEU A 58 16.00 -7.33 -0.64
N ASN A 59 17.01 -6.51 -0.95
CA ASN A 59 17.30 -6.06 -2.31
C ASN A 59 17.62 -7.25 -3.22
N ASP A 60 18.39 -8.22 -2.72
CA ASP A 60 18.76 -9.45 -3.43
C ASP A 60 17.57 -10.34 -3.80
N LEU A 61 16.41 -10.14 -3.15
CA LEU A 61 15.17 -10.86 -3.45
C LEU A 61 14.37 -10.20 -4.58
N ILE A 62 14.72 -8.97 -4.96
CA ILE A 62 14.09 -8.27 -6.09
C ILE A 62 14.79 -8.73 -7.38
N PRO A 63 14.04 -9.16 -8.41
CA PRO A 63 14.63 -9.51 -9.68
C PRO A 63 15.41 -8.33 -10.26
N THR A 64 16.69 -8.54 -10.58
CA THR A 64 17.50 -7.51 -11.21
C THR A 64 16.93 -7.15 -12.58
N VAL A 65 16.78 -5.86 -12.84
CA VAL A 65 16.34 -5.38 -14.16
C VAL A 65 17.53 -5.49 -15.11
N VAL A 66 17.55 -6.55 -15.91
CA VAL A 66 18.58 -6.75 -16.93
C VAL A 66 18.20 -5.95 -18.18
N ASN A 67 18.99 -4.92 -18.47
CA ASN A 67 18.86 -4.15 -19.70
C ASN A 67 19.52 -4.93 -20.85
N HIS A 68 18.72 -5.36 -21.82
CA HIS A 68 19.23 -6.02 -23.02
C HIS A 68 19.37 -5.00 -24.16
N THR A 69 20.50 -5.02 -24.87
CA THR A 69 20.78 -4.15 -26.03
C THR A 69 19.83 -4.41 -27.21
N TYR A 70 19.23 -5.60 -27.26
CA TYR A 70 18.25 -6.00 -28.25
C TYR A 70 17.16 -6.84 -27.56
N SER A 71 15.89 -6.48 -27.75
CA SER A 71 14.76 -7.17 -27.10
C SER A 71 13.90 -7.88 -28.14
N LEU A 72 13.99 -9.21 -28.20
CA LEU A 72 13.08 -10.05 -29.01
C LEU A 72 11.75 -10.34 -28.30
N ARG A 73 11.65 -9.97 -27.02
CA ARG A 73 10.46 -10.13 -26.18
C ARG A 73 10.08 -8.80 -25.58
N ASN A 74 8.80 -8.66 -25.22
CA ASN A 74 8.33 -7.48 -24.50
C ASN A 74 9.06 -7.41 -23.14
N PRO A 75 9.67 -6.26 -22.79
CA PRO A 75 10.38 -6.13 -21.53
C PRO A 75 9.42 -6.38 -20.36
N ARG A 76 9.90 -7.13 -19.35
CA ARG A 76 9.15 -7.31 -18.10
C ARG A 76 9.18 -5.99 -17.34
N ASN A 77 8.10 -5.23 -17.40
CA ASN A 77 7.81 -4.27 -16.35
C ASN A 77 7.56 -5.09 -15.09
N ILE A 78 8.51 -5.11 -14.15
CA ILE A 78 8.25 -5.62 -12.81
C ILE A 78 7.26 -4.60 -12.22
N PRO A 79 5.97 -4.94 -12.07
CA PRO A 79 5.07 -4.00 -11.43
C PRO A 79 5.63 -3.73 -10.04
N MET A 80 5.60 -2.47 -9.60
CA MET A 80 5.72 -2.14 -8.17
C MET A 80 4.86 -3.16 -7.43
N PHE A 81 5.35 -3.74 -6.32
CA PHE A 81 4.54 -4.68 -5.54
C PHE A 81 3.22 -4.00 -5.19
N GLU A 82 2.21 -4.20 -6.02
CA GLU A 82 0.85 -3.89 -5.67
C GLU A 82 0.56 -4.91 -4.60
N SER A 83 0.30 -4.43 -3.39
CA SER A 83 -0.11 -5.30 -2.32
C SER A 83 -1.41 -5.96 -2.78
N GLN A 84 -1.30 -7.17 -3.34
CA GLN A 84 -2.44 -8.04 -3.60
C GLN A 84 -2.96 -8.48 -2.24
N THR A 85 -3.73 -7.62 -1.59
CA THR A 85 -4.28 -7.87 -0.26
C THR A 85 -5.65 -7.27 -0.14
#